data_AF-A0A965RRF3-F1
#
_entry.id   AF-A0A965RRF3-F1
#
_cell.length_a   1.000
_cell.length_b   1.000
_cell.length_c   1.000
_cell.angle_alpha   90.00
_cell.angle_beta   90.00
_cell.angle_gamma   90.00
#
_symmetry.space_group_name_H-M   'P 1'
#
loop_
_entity.id
_entity.type
_entity.pdbx_description
1 polymer ?
#
loop_
_entity_poly.entity_id
_entity_poly.type
_entity_poly.pdbx_seq_one_letter_code
_entity_poly.pdbx_strand_id
1 'polypeptide(L)'
;MFKILRRCVVSARVPSQMTGFFGFASSLSSCLLGLAILLGYLGHPSHLMVSLNAAFFAISAHCLIFGIFTGAGKDTRELVQDLHLNPEFVGQTKSFRKITFPPALYAILMILITAFLGGGLSVARGTYWSTLHGLMAWLTFAYNLKTFWLEYRCVRENAAILKRVNSEAAKVTTEHPELAAPENFESPEIVDGLGGYQWGSHVFALGKFLCFLGWNTFLPYIYMRFIMGMIRLPVWPFIVLSVVFFSAGYFLRWKYKQYRPGGATPQRPVDGSV
;
A
#
# COMPACT_ATOMS: atom_id res chain seq x y z
N MET A 1 25.09 -6.45 10.00
CA MET A 1 24.87 -6.66 11.44
C MET A 1 23.82 -5.76 12.07
N PHE A 2 24.02 -4.43 12.20
CA PHE A 2 23.02 -3.49 12.78
C PHE A 2 21.58 -3.55 12.21
N LYS A 3 21.39 -4.10 11.00
CA LYS A 3 20.07 -4.28 10.35
C LYS A 3 19.29 -5.51 10.82
N ILE A 4 19.96 -6.54 11.35
CA ILE A 4 19.39 -7.89 11.52
C ILE A 4 18.58 -7.97 12.83
N LEU A 5 19.20 -7.63 13.97
CA LEU A 5 18.53 -7.48 15.26
C LEU A 5 17.39 -6.44 15.21
N ARG A 6 17.59 -5.34 14.46
CA ARG A 6 16.57 -4.31 14.17
C ARG A 6 15.30 -4.85 13.55
N ARG A 7 15.35 -6.00 12.89
CA ARG A 7 14.22 -6.61 12.17
C ARG A 7 13.49 -7.66 13.01
N CYS A 8 14.19 -8.41 13.87
CA CYS A 8 13.59 -9.51 14.66
C CYS A 8 12.53 -9.04 15.68
N VAL A 9 12.87 -8.08 16.55
CA VAL A 9 11.97 -7.61 17.64
C VAL A 9 10.79 -6.79 17.09
N VAL A 10 11.05 -6.09 15.99
CA VAL A 10 10.20 -5.10 15.35
C VAL A 10 9.10 -5.76 14.50
N SER A 11 9.38 -6.90 13.88
CA SER A 11 8.50 -7.52 12.90
C SER A 11 7.36 -8.36 13.53
N ALA A 12 7.32 -8.55 14.86
CA ALA A 12 6.23 -9.29 15.53
C ALA A 12 4.90 -8.50 15.64
N ARG A 13 4.94 -7.16 15.66
CA ARG A 13 3.75 -6.30 15.91
C ARG A 13 3.12 -5.74 14.62
N VAL A 14 3.89 -5.63 13.54
CA VAL A 14 3.49 -5.19 12.20
C VAL A 14 2.43 -6.06 11.50
N PRO A 15 2.44 -7.40 11.63
CA PRO A 15 1.63 -8.26 10.76
C PRO A 15 0.11 -8.07 10.98
N SER A 16 -0.31 -7.78 12.22
CA SER A 16 -1.70 -7.52 12.56
C SER A 16 -2.18 -6.15 12.05
N GLN A 17 -1.34 -5.12 12.13
CA GLN A 17 -1.69 -3.77 11.68
C GLN A 17 -1.83 -3.70 10.15
N MET A 18 -0.94 -4.36 9.41
CA MET A 18 -1.03 -4.38 7.93
C MET A 18 -2.32 -5.05 7.44
N THR A 19 -2.70 -6.16 8.08
CA THR A 19 -3.93 -6.90 7.72
C THR A 19 -5.17 -6.05 7.99
N GLY A 20 -5.23 -5.36 9.14
CA GLY A 20 -6.34 -4.48 9.49
C GLY A 20 -6.46 -3.26 8.56
N PHE A 21 -5.33 -2.61 8.25
CA PHE A 21 -5.30 -1.48 7.32
C PHE A 21 -5.77 -1.86 5.91
N PHE A 22 -5.25 -2.98 5.37
CA PHE A 22 -5.65 -3.45 4.05
C PHE A 22 -7.12 -3.89 4.02
N GLY A 23 -7.58 -4.59 5.06
CA GLY A 23 -9.00 -4.93 5.24
C GLY A 23 -9.89 -3.69 5.16
N PHE A 24 -9.61 -2.67 5.97
CA PHE A 24 -10.34 -1.41 5.97
C PHE A 24 -10.33 -0.72 4.59
N ALA A 25 -9.15 -0.57 3.97
CA ALA A 25 -9.01 0.07 2.66
C ALA A 25 -9.81 -0.65 1.56
N SER A 26 -9.77 -1.98 1.55
CA SER A 26 -10.51 -2.80 0.59
C SER A 26 -12.03 -2.73 0.81
N SER A 27 -12.50 -2.78 2.07
CA SER A 27 -13.93 -2.61 2.39
C SER A 27 -14.44 -1.23 1.99
N LEU A 28 -13.70 -0.16 2.32
CA LEU A 28 -14.05 1.20 1.92
C LEU A 28 -14.14 1.32 0.40
N SER A 29 -13.15 0.76 -0.32
CA SER A 29 -13.15 0.77 -1.78
C SER A 29 -14.34 0.02 -2.38
N SER A 30 -14.69 -1.16 -1.85
CA SER A 30 -15.86 -1.92 -2.30
C SER A 30 -17.16 -1.14 -2.03
N CYS A 31 -17.31 -0.52 -0.86
CA CYS A 31 -18.47 0.32 -0.57
C CYS A 31 -18.60 1.49 -1.55
N LEU A 32 -17.50 2.16 -1.90
CA LEU A 32 -17.50 3.26 -2.86
C LEU A 32 -17.89 2.80 -4.27
N LEU A 33 -17.41 1.64 -4.72
CA LEU A 33 -17.81 1.07 -6.01
C LEU A 33 -19.30 0.69 -6.04
N GLY A 34 -19.80 0.06 -4.96
CA GLY A 34 -21.22 -0.26 -4.83
C GLY A 34 -22.11 0.98 -4.82
N LEU A 35 -21.71 2.02 -4.09
CA LEU A 35 -22.41 3.31 -4.07
C LEU A 35 -22.41 3.96 -5.46
N ALA A 36 -21.28 3.91 -6.18
CA ALA A 36 -21.19 4.43 -7.53
C ALA A 36 -22.19 3.75 -8.49
N ILE A 37 -22.31 2.42 -8.40
CA ILE A 37 -23.29 1.64 -9.18
C ILE A 37 -24.72 2.10 -8.85
N LEU A 38 -25.06 2.18 -7.56
CA LEU A 38 -26.39 2.61 -7.12
C LEU A 38 -26.75 4.00 -7.65
N LEU A 39 -25.85 4.97 -7.50
CA LEU A 39 -26.04 6.33 -8.03
C LEU A 39 -26.20 6.35 -9.55
N GLY A 40 -25.53 5.45 -10.26
CA GLY A 40 -25.66 5.29 -11.71
C GLY A 40 -27.06 4.82 -12.12
N TYR A 41 -27.61 3.82 -11.43
CA TYR A 41 -28.97 3.35 -11.68
C TYR A 41 -30.04 4.39 -11.34
N LEU A 42 -29.81 5.18 -10.30
CA LEU A 42 -30.71 6.27 -9.91
C LEU A 42 -30.58 7.51 -10.81
N GLY A 43 -29.64 7.52 -11.76
CA GLY A 43 -29.38 8.69 -12.62
C GLY A 43 -28.88 9.91 -11.84
N HIS A 44 -28.29 9.72 -10.66
CA HIS A 44 -27.89 10.82 -9.80
C HIS A 44 -26.68 11.56 -10.41
N PRO A 45 -26.68 12.91 -10.46
CA PRO A 45 -25.63 13.69 -11.14
C PRO A 45 -24.23 13.52 -10.52
N SER A 46 -24.15 13.11 -9.25
CA SER A 46 -22.88 12.83 -8.58
C SER A 46 -22.24 11.49 -8.99
N HIS A 47 -22.93 10.64 -9.76
CA HIS A 47 -22.43 9.32 -10.19
C HIS A 47 -21.02 9.42 -10.78
N LEU A 48 -20.78 10.36 -11.69
CA LEU A 48 -19.47 10.53 -12.35
C LEU A 48 -18.34 10.81 -11.35
N MET A 49 -18.57 11.70 -10.38
CA MET A 49 -17.54 12.08 -9.41
C MET A 49 -17.29 10.96 -8.40
N VAL A 50 -18.35 10.28 -7.94
CA VAL A 50 -18.24 9.17 -7.00
C VAL A 50 -17.58 7.96 -7.66
N SER A 51 -17.96 7.61 -8.90
CA SER A 51 -17.40 6.48 -9.64
C SER A 51 -15.92 6.68 -9.95
N LEU A 52 -15.51 7.90 -10.33
CA LEU A 52 -14.12 8.23 -10.57
C LEU A 52 -13.28 8.11 -9.29
N ASN A 53 -13.75 8.65 -8.17
CA ASN A 53 -13.08 8.51 -6.88
C ASN A 53 -13.00 7.04 -6.43
N ALA A 54 -14.09 6.28 -6.59
CA ALA A 54 -14.11 4.85 -6.28
C ALA A 54 -13.07 4.07 -7.10
N ALA A 55 -12.96 4.37 -8.40
CA ALA A 55 -11.96 3.78 -9.29
C ALA A 55 -10.53 4.08 -8.82
N PHE A 56 -10.22 5.33 -8.46
CA PHE A 56 -8.89 5.69 -7.92
C PHE A 56 -8.56 4.98 -6.62
N PHE A 57 -9.51 4.91 -5.68
CA PHE A 57 -9.32 4.20 -4.43
C PHE A 57 -9.07 2.70 -4.66
N ALA A 58 -9.86 2.07 -5.53
CA ALA A 58 -9.71 0.65 -5.86
C ALA A 58 -8.36 0.34 -6.51
N ILE A 59 -7.97 1.11 -7.53
CA ILE A 59 -6.67 0.96 -8.18
C ILE A 59 -5.53 1.19 -7.17
N SER A 60 -5.66 2.19 -6.29
CA SER A 60 -4.66 2.45 -5.25
C SER A 60 -4.52 1.29 -4.27
N ALA A 61 -5.63 0.66 -3.87
CA ALA A 61 -5.62 -0.51 -3.00
C ALA A 61 -4.93 -1.72 -3.68
N HIS A 62 -5.18 -1.97 -4.96
CA HIS A 62 -4.46 -3.00 -5.72
C HIS A 62 -2.97 -2.66 -5.91
N CYS A 63 -2.61 -1.40 -6.13
CA CYS A 63 -1.20 -1.01 -6.20
C CYS A 63 -0.48 -1.18 -4.84
N LEU A 64 -1.18 -0.90 -3.74
CA LEU A 64 -0.66 -1.06 -2.38
C LEU A 64 -0.25 -2.53 -2.11
N ILE A 65 -1.02 -3.52 -2.59
CA ILE A 65 -0.69 -4.92 -2.35
C ILE A 65 0.65 -5.32 -2.99
N PHE A 66 1.01 -4.73 -4.12
CA PHE A 66 2.31 -4.96 -4.78
C PHE A 66 3.46 -4.43 -3.92
N GLY A 67 3.26 -3.26 -3.30
CA GLY A 67 4.23 -2.68 -2.36
C GLY A 67 4.43 -3.57 -1.14
N ILE A 68 3.34 -4.08 -0.55
CA ILE A 68 3.36 -4.97 0.62
C ILE A 68 4.18 -6.23 0.33
N PHE A 69 3.88 -6.96 -0.74
CA PHE A 69 4.59 -8.20 -1.04
C PHE A 69 6.03 -7.98 -1.51
N THR A 70 6.31 -6.87 -2.20
CA THR A 70 7.68 -6.53 -2.62
C THR A 70 8.55 -6.21 -1.41
N GLY A 71 8.03 -5.44 -0.45
CA GLY A 71 8.71 -5.15 0.81
C GLY A 71 8.95 -6.40 1.64
N ALA A 72 7.88 -7.16 1.93
CA ALA A 72 7.95 -8.37 2.74
C ALA A 72 8.89 -9.44 2.15
N GLY A 73 8.88 -9.62 0.83
CA GLY A 73 9.76 -10.57 0.15
C GLY A 73 11.24 -10.17 0.24
N LYS A 74 11.55 -8.87 0.15
CA LYS A 74 12.91 -8.36 0.32
C LYS A 74 13.40 -8.58 1.76
N ASP A 75 12.60 -8.17 2.74
CA ASP A 75 12.97 -8.27 4.15
C ASP A 75 13.14 -9.73 4.59
N THR A 76 12.25 -10.63 4.15
CA THR A 76 12.37 -12.07 4.42
C THR A 76 13.64 -12.65 3.81
N ARG A 77 13.96 -12.31 2.55
CA ARG A 77 15.16 -12.83 1.86
C ARG A 77 16.44 -12.39 2.56
N GLU A 78 16.54 -11.11 2.91
CA GLU A 78 17.71 -10.58 3.62
C GLU A 78 17.84 -11.24 4.99
N LEU A 79 16.75 -11.41 5.75
CA LEU A 79 16.78 -12.05 7.07
C LEU A 79 17.18 -13.53 7.01
N VAL A 80 16.64 -14.27 6.04
CA VAL A 80 16.97 -15.68 5.83
C VAL A 80 18.44 -15.86 5.43
N GLN A 81 18.96 -14.98 4.57
CA GLN A 81 20.36 -15.01 4.15
C GLN A 81 21.31 -14.65 5.31
N ASP A 82 20.98 -13.61 6.07
CA ASP A 82 21.82 -13.09 7.14
C ASP A 82 21.92 -14.06 8.33
N LEU A 83 20.85 -14.79 8.65
CA LEU A 83 20.77 -15.72 9.78
C LEU A 83 20.80 -17.21 9.38
N HIS A 84 21.05 -17.51 8.11
CA HIS A 84 21.04 -18.87 7.55
C HIS A 84 19.77 -19.68 7.91
N LEU A 85 18.61 -19.02 7.89
CA LEU A 85 17.32 -19.65 8.21
C LEU A 85 16.84 -20.56 7.06
N ASN A 86 15.74 -21.29 7.29
CA ASN A 86 15.13 -22.14 6.27
C ASN A 86 14.75 -21.32 5.00
N PRO A 87 15.28 -21.64 3.81
CA PRO A 87 14.98 -20.93 2.55
C PRO A 87 13.52 -21.05 2.10
N GLU A 88 12.75 -21.99 2.65
CA GLU A 88 11.33 -22.18 2.34
C GLU A 88 10.51 -20.90 2.60
N PHE A 89 10.88 -20.10 3.61
CA PHE A 89 10.20 -18.83 3.91
C PHE A 89 10.24 -17.84 2.73
N VAL A 90 11.35 -17.82 1.97
CA VAL A 90 11.46 -17.00 0.76
C VAL A 90 10.59 -17.57 -0.36
N GLY A 91 10.50 -18.90 -0.47
CA GLY A 91 9.63 -19.59 -1.42
C GLY A 91 8.15 -19.27 -1.18
N GLN A 92 7.70 -19.33 0.08
CA GLN A 92 6.32 -19.04 0.49
C GLN A 92 5.94 -17.58 0.23
N THR A 93 6.79 -16.61 0.59
CA THR A 93 6.50 -15.19 0.33
C THR A 93 6.48 -14.86 -1.17
N LYS A 94 7.33 -15.52 -1.98
CA LYS A 94 7.35 -15.38 -3.44
C LYS A 94 6.09 -15.94 -4.10
N SER A 95 5.47 -16.98 -3.56
CA SER A 95 4.27 -17.59 -4.14
C SER A 95 3.06 -16.68 -4.03
N PHE A 96 2.89 -15.94 -2.92
CA PHE A 96 1.78 -14.99 -2.78
C PHE A 96 1.77 -13.93 -3.86
N ARG A 97 2.92 -13.35 -4.19
CA ARG A 97 3.01 -12.38 -5.30
C ARG A 97 2.55 -12.99 -6.62
N LYS A 98 2.89 -14.25 -6.91
CA LYS A 98 2.45 -14.92 -8.14
C LYS A 98 0.94 -15.16 -8.16
N ILE A 99 0.35 -15.42 -6.99
CA ILE A 99 -1.09 -15.69 -6.84
C ILE A 99 -1.90 -14.39 -6.95
N THR A 100 -1.45 -13.30 -6.31
CA THR A 100 -2.24 -12.06 -6.22
C THR A 100 -2.02 -11.11 -7.40
N PHE A 101 -0.84 -11.11 -8.02
CA PHE A 101 -0.49 -10.11 -9.02
C PHE A 101 -1.35 -10.15 -10.29
N PRO A 102 -1.56 -11.32 -10.96
CA PRO A 102 -2.40 -11.36 -12.16
C PRO A 102 -3.87 -10.96 -11.89
N PRO A 103 -4.56 -11.49 -10.86
CA PRO A 103 -5.92 -11.05 -10.53
C PRO A 103 -6.03 -9.55 -10.22
N ALA A 104 -5.08 -8.98 -9.49
CA ALA A 104 -5.05 -7.55 -9.20
C ALA A 104 -4.92 -6.70 -10.48
N LEU A 105 -4.06 -7.10 -11.42
CA LEU A 105 -3.94 -6.42 -12.71
C LEU A 105 -5.21 -6.50 -13.53
N TYR A 106 -5.86 -7.67 -13.58
CA TYR A 106 -7.15 -7.80 -14.25
C TYR A 106 -8.24 -6.95 -13.59
N ALA A 107 -8.25 -6.83 -12.26
CA ALA A 107 -9.20 -5.97 -11.55
C ALA A 107 -9.02 -4.49 -11.91
N ILE A 108 -7.77 -4.01 -11.97
CA ILE A 108 -7.43 -2.66 -12.45
C ILE A 108 -7.89 -2.48 -13.90
N LEU A 109 -7.62 -3.45 -14.78
CA LEU A 109 -8.03 -3.39 -16.18
C LEU A 109 -9.56 -3.30 -16.34
N MET A 110 -10.31 -4.08 -15.56
CA MET A 110 -11.79 -4.06 -15.55
C MET A 110 -12.33 -2.70 -15.11
N ILE A 111 -11.70 -2.07 -14.10
CA ILE A 111 -12.02 -0.70 -13.68
C ILE A 111 -11.81 0.28 -14.84
N LEU A 112 -10.66 0.20 -15.53
CA LEU A 112 -10.35 1.08 -16.65
C LEU A 112 -11.35 0.91 -17.80
N ILE A 113 -11.67 -0.34 -18.20
CA ILE A 113 -12.67 -0.63 -19.23
C ILE A 113 -14.03 -0.04 -18.84
N THR A 114 -14.46 -0.23 -17.59
CA THR A 114 -15.74 0.30 -17.10
C THR A 114 -15.76 1.83 -17.12
N ALA A 115 -14.66 2.47 -16.71
CA ALA A 115 -14.52 3.92 -16.76
C ALA A 115 -14.55 4.45 -18.21
N PHE A 116 -13.89 3.77 -19.15
CA PHE A 116 -13.93 4.13 -20.57
C PHE A 116 -15.34 4.00 -21.16
N LEU A 117 -16.09 2.94 -20.83
CA LEU A 117 -17.50 2.80 -21.24
C LEU A 117 -18.36 3.93 -20.65
N GLY A 118 -18.12 4.31 -19.39
CA GLY A 118 -18.81 5.43 -18.75
C GLY A 118 -18.51 6.77 -19.43
N GLY A 119 -17.26 7.00 -19.84
CA GLY A 119 -16.88 8.15 -20.67
C GLY A 119 -17.53 8.10 -22.06
N GLY A 120 -17.59 6.93 -22.70
CA GLY A 120 -18.21 6.74 -24.01
C GLY A 120 -19.70 7.11 -24.03
N LEU A 121 -20.43 6.83 -22.94
CA LEU A 121 -21.84 7.25 -22.77
C LEU A 121 -22.05 8.76 -22.85
N SER A 122 -21.03 9.56 -22.51
CA SER A 122 -21.13 11.02 -22.62
C SER A 122 -21.11 11.51 -24.08
N VAL A 123 -20.57 10.68 -25.00
CA VAL A 123 -20.43 11.00 -26.43
C VAL A 123 -21.49 10.29 -27.27
N ALA A 124 -21.74 9.01 -27.00
CA ALA A 124 -22.69 8.19 -27.74
C ALA A 124 -23.95 7.92 -26.91
N ARG A 125 -25.05 8.60 -27.27
CA ARG A 125 -26.36 8.36 -26.64
C ARG A 125 -26.97 7.07 -27.20
N GLY A 126 -27.48 6.21 -26.32
CA GLY A 126 -28.24 5.02 -26.72
C GLY A 126 -28.41 4.01 -25.59
N THR A 127 -29.55 3.32 -25.56
CA THR A 127 -29.90 2.33 -24.53
C THR A 127 -28.88 1.18 -24.47
N TYR A 128 -28.35 0.76 -25.62
CA TYR A 128 -27.35 -0.31 -25.71
C TYR A 128 -26.09 -0.01 -24.88
N TRP A 129 -25.52 1.19 -25.03
CA TRP A 129 -24.33 1.61 -24.29
C TRP A 129 -24.57 1.69 -22.79
N SER A 130 -25.79 2.10 -22.39
CA SER A 130 -26.16 2.20 -20.97
C SER A 130 -26.24 0.82 -20.34
N THR A 131 -26.86 -0.14 -21.03
CA THR A 131 -26.95 -1.53 -20.58
C THR A 131 -25.56 -2.18 -20.51
N LEU A 132 -24.73 -1.97 -21.53
CA LEU A 132 -23.37 -2.50 -21.57
C LEU A 132 -22.51 -1.95 -20.43
N HIS A 133 -22.54 -0.63 -20.20
CA HIS A 133 -21.84 0.00 -19.09
C HIS A 133 -22.32 -0.54 -17.73
N GLY A 134 -23.63 -0.66 -17.53
CA GLY A 134 -24.20 -1.17 -16.29
C GLY A 134 -23.82 -2.64 -16.01
N LEU A 135 -23.90 -3.51 -17.02
CA LEU A 135 -23.47 -4.91 -16.91
C LEU A 135 -21.98 -5.00 -16.60
N MET A 136 -21.18 -4.18 -17.28
CA MET A 136 -19.74 -4.14 -17.06
C MET A 136 -19.37 -3.60 -15.67
N ALA A 137 -20.12 -2.65 -15.14
CA ALA A 137 -19.94 -2.15 -13.78
C ALA A 137 -20.16 -3.24 -12.72
N TRP A 138 -21.22 -4.06 -12.87
CA TRP A 138 -21.46 -5.20 -11.98
C TRP A 138 -20.38 -6.27 -12.07
N LEU A 139 -19.93 -6.62 -13.29
CA LEU A 139 -18.84 -7.57 -13.48
C LEU A 139 -17.54 -7.07 -12.83
N THR A 140 -17.21 -5.80 -13.03
CA THR A 140 -16.06 -5.16 -12.39
C THR A 140 -16.18 -5.19 -10.88
N PHE A 141 -17.33 -4.83 -10.32
CA PHE A 141 -17.55 -4.85 -8.88
C PHE A 141 -17.38 -6.26 -8.28
N ALA A 142 -18.03 -7.27 -8.87
CA ALA A 142 -17.93 -8.65 -8.42
C ALA A 142 -16.48 -9.18 -8.50
N TYR A 143 -15.77 -8.87 -9.60
CA TYR A 143 -14.38 -9.28 -9.78
C TYR A 143 -13.45 -8.58 -8.78
N ASN A 144 -13.65 -7.29 -8.52
CA ASN A 144 -12.88 -6.55 -7.52
C ASN A 144 -13.11 -7.10 -6.11
N LEU A 145 -14.36 -7.42 -5.73
CA LEU A 145 -14.67 -8.02 -4.43
C LEU A 145 -13.97 -9.37 -4.24
N LYS A 146 -14.02 -10.22 -5.27
CA LYS A 146 -13.31 -11.51 -5.28
C LYS A 146 -11.80 -11.33 -5.15
N THR A 147 -11.23 -10.37 -5.88
CA THR A 147 -9.78 -10.10 -5.84
C THR A 147 -9.34 -9.52 -4.51
N PHE A 148 -10.09 -8.57 -3.92
CA PHE A 148 -9.80 -8.05 -2.59
C PHE A 148 -9.84 -9.13 -1.52
N TRP A 149 -10.78 -10.06 -1.59
CA TRP A 149 -10.82 -11.21 -0.69
C TRP A 149 -9.56 -12.09 -0.80
N LEU A 150 -9.13 -12.38 -2.04
CA LEU A 150 -7.90 -13.13 -2.30
C LEU A 150 -6.67 -12.41 -1.74
N GLU A 151 -6.55 -11.11 -2.02
CA GLU A 151 -5.45 -10.28 -1.54
C GLU A 151 -5.43 -10.23 -0.01
N TYR A 152 -6.58 -10.00 0.64
CA TYR A 152 -6.69 -9.99 2.10
C TYR A 152 -6.24 -11.33 2.71
N ARG A 153 -6.66 -12.45 2.12
CA ARG A 153 -6.23 -13.78 2.56
C ARG A 153 -4.71 -13.93 2.45
N CYS A 154 -4.12 -13.55 1.32
CA CYS A 154 -2.67 -13.62 1.12
C CYS A 154 -1.91 -12.67 2.06
N VAL A 155 -2.42 -11.47 2.35
CA VAL A 155 -1.81 -10.57 3.35
C VAL A 155 -1.79 -11.22 4.72
N ARG A 156 -2.90 -11.82 5.14
CA ARG A 156 -3.02 -12.49 6.44
C ARG A 156 -2.09 -13.70 6.56
N GLU A 157 -1.98 -14.51 5.50
CA GLU A 157 -1.07 -15.66 5.48
C GLU A 157 0.41 -15.23 5.46
N ASN A 158 0.74 -14.20 4.67
CA ASN A 158 2.07 -13.60 4.65
C ASN A 158 2.44 -13.00 6.02
N ALA A 159 1.50 -12.35 6.69
CA ALA A 159 1.66 -11.86 8.05
C ALA A 159 1.99 -13.00 9.05
N ALA A 160 1.34 -14.15 8.92
CA ALA A 160 1.63 -15.33 9.73
C ALA A 160 3.04 -15.90 9.45
N ILE A 161 3.46 -15.93 8.19
CA ILE A 161 4.82 -16.36 7.80
C ILE A 161 5.87 -15.43 8.39
N LEU A 162 5.70 -14.11 8.25
CA LEU A 162 6.63 -13.14 8.83
C LEU A 162 6.77 -13.34 10.34
N LYS A 163 5.65 -13.58 11.04
CA LYS A 163 5.69 -13.89 12.48
C LYS A 163 6.54 -15.13 12.78
N ARG A 164 6.45 -16.20 11.99
CA ARG A 164 7.27 -17.41 12.13
C ARG A 164 8.74 -17.14 11.82
N VAL A 165 9.05 -16.42 10.75
CA VAL A 165 10.43 -16.05 10.40
C VAL A 165 11.07 -15.27 11.54
N ASN A 166 10.34 -14.32 12.14
CA ASN A 166 10.86 -13.54 13.26
C ASN A 166 11.06 -14.38 14.51
N SER A 167 10.17 -15.34 14.80
CA SER A 167 10.35 -16.21 15.96
C SER A 167 11.56 -17.12 15.80
N GLU A 168 11.79 -17.68 14.60
CA GLU A 168 12.99 -18.47 14.31
C GLU A 168 14.26 -17.60 14.36
N ALA A 169 14.20 -16.41 13.77
CA ALA A 169 15.30 -15.46 13.83
C ALA A 169 15.64 -15.07 15.28
N ALA A 170 14.64 -14.88 16.15
CA ALA A 170 14.86 -14.60 17.56
C ALA A 170 15.51 -15.77 18.30
N LYS A 171 15.11 -17.03 18.03
CA LYS A 171 15.76 -18.22 18.61
C LYS A 171 17.23 -18.30 18.22
N VAL A 172 17.55 -18.23 16.93
CA VAL A 172 18.92 -18.27 16.42
C VAL A 172 19.77 -17.15 17.03
N THR A 173 19.20 -15.95 17.16
CA THR A 173 19.90 -14.81 17.77
C THR A 173 20.15 -15.02 19.27
N THR A 174 19.29 -15.78 19.97
CA THR A 174 19.43 -16.10 21.39
C THR A 174 20.46 -17.21 21.61
N GLU A 175 20.48 -18.22 20.74
CA GLU A 175 21.42 -19.35 20.78
C GLU A 175 22.83 -18.96 20.34
N HIS A 176 22.93 -18.02 19.40
CA HIS A 176 24.18 -17.55 18.81
C HIS A 176 24.32 -16.02 18.93
N PRO A 177 24.54 -15.49 20.15
CA PRO A 177 24.69 -14.05 20.37
C PRO A 177 25.89 -13.45 19.59
N GLU A 178 26.88 -14.26 19.23
CA GLU A 178 27.98 -13.87 18.34
C GLU A 178 27.51 -13.51 16.93
N LEU A 179 26.47 -14.18 16.41
CA LEU A 179 25.81 -13.82 15.15
C LEU A 179 25.03 -12.50 15.28
N ALA A 180 24.67 -12.13 16.51
CA ALA A 180 23.97 -10.89 16.83
C ALA A 180 24.90 -9.65 16.84
N ALA A 181 26.22 -9.81 16.94
CA ALA A 181 27.24 -8.76 17.19
C ALA A 181 26.95 -7.92 18.45
N PRO A 182 27.69 -8.15 19.54
CA PRO A 182 27.45 -7.49 20.82
C PRO A 182 27.83 -6.01 20.91
N GLU A 183 28.65 -5.44 20.03
CA GLU A 183 29.39 -4.23 20.42
C GLU A 183 28.59 -2.92 20.63
N ASN A 184 27.26 -2.86 20.42
CA ASN A 184 26.53 -1.59 20.60
C ASN A 184 25.04 -1.67 21.07
N PHE A 185 24.54 -2.79 21.63
CA PHE A 185 23.08 -2.98 21.76
C PHE A 185 22.49 -3.16 23.17
N GLU A 186 23.29 -3.16 24.24
CA GLU A 186 22.78 -3.52 25.58
C GLU A 186 22.13 -2.38 26.38
N SER A 187 22.10 -1.12 25.91
CA SER A 187 21.33 -0.11 26.66
C SER A 187 19.82 -0.29 26.41
N PRO A 188 18.97 -0.41 27.46
CA PRO A 188 17.52 -0.47 27.34
C PRO A 188 16.92 0.69 26.51
N GLU A 189 17.59 1.84 26.50
CA GLU A 189 17.25 3.02 25.70
C GLU A 189 17.30 2.76 24.18
N ILE A 190 18.21 1.89 23.70
CA ILE A 190 18.30 1.53 22.29
C ILE A 190 17.11 0.66 21.89
N VAL A 191 16.67 -0.27 22.74
CA VAL A 191 15.52 -1.15 22.47
C VAL A 191 14.21 -0.37 22.37
N ASP A 192 13.99 0.61 23.25
CA ASP A 192 12.82 1.48 23.17
C ASP A 192 12.91 2.48 21.99
N GLY A 193 14.11 2.98 21.68
CA GLY A 193 14.35 3.82 20.50
C GLY A 193 14.11 3.10 19.16
N LEU A 194 14.27 1.77 19.13
CA LEU A 194 14.08 0.95 17.94
C LEU A 194 12.61 0.86 17.49
N GLY A 195 11.67 0.74 18.44
CA GLY A 195 10.24 0.77 18.16
C GLY A 195 9.80 2.08 17.50
N GLY A 196 10.34 3.21 18.00
CA GLY A 196 10.13 4.54 17.40
C GLY A 196 10.71 4.66 15.99
N TYR A 197 11.85 4.02 15.72
CA TYR A 197 12.51 4.08 14.40
C TYR A 197 11.70 3.44 13.29
N GLN A 198 11.07 2.32 13.59
CA GLN A 198 10.31 1.57 12.63
C GLN A 198 9.01 2.28 12.25
N TRP A 199 8.21 2.67 13.25
CA TRP A 199 7.00 3.46 13.02
C TRP A 199 7.34 4.72 12.22
N GLY A 200 8.40 5.43 12.61
CA GLY A 200 8.85 6.61 11.91
C GLY A 200 9.22 6.35 10.45
N SER A 201 9.84 5.22 10.13
CA SER A 201 10.18 4.84 8.74
C SER A 201 8.95 4.52 7.90
N HIS A 202 7.95 3.85 8.47
CA HIS A 202 6.67 3.56 7.81
C HIS A 202 5.88 4.84 7.57
N VAL A 203 5.81 5.73 8.57
CA VAL A 203 5.16 7.03 8.44
C VAL A 203 5.88 7.92 7.43
N PHE A 204 7.20 7.88 7.38
CA PHE A 204 7.99 8.58 6.35
C PHE A 204 7.72 8.04 4.94
N ALA A 205 7.60 6.70 4.80
CA ALA A 205 7.23 6.07 3.53
C ALA A 205 5.80 6.41 3.11
N LEU A 206 4.84 6.41 4.05
CA LEU A 206 3.49 6.91 3.85
C LEU A 206 3.51 8.37 3.37
N GLY A 207 4.36 9.21 3.95
CA GLY A 207 4.53 10.60 3.50
C GLY A 207 4.96 10.70 2.03
N LYS A 208 5.85 9.83 1.55
CA LYS A 208 6.20 9.74 0.11
C LYS A 208 5.01 9.29 -0.74
N PHE A 209 4.25 8.30 -0.26
CA PHE A 209 3.07 7.81 -0.94
C PHE A 209 1.98 8.89 -1.05
N LEU A 210 1.75 9.68 0.00
CA LEU A 210 0.84 10.83 -0.05
C LEU A 210 1.32 11.89 -1.04
N CYS A 211 2.62 12.20 -1.09
CA CYS A 211 3.15 13.10 -2.12
C CYS A 211 2.92 12.55 -3.54
N PHE A 212 3.10 11.24 -3.73
CA PHE A 212 2.80 10.58 -5.00
C PHE A 212 1.30 10.69 -5.35
N LEU A 213 0.39 10.45 -4.39
CA LEU A 213 -1.04 10.66 -4.58
C LEU A 213 -1.38 12.12 -4.93
N GLY A 214 -0.72 13.08 -4.29
CA GLY A 214 -0.83 14.51 -4.58
C GLY A 214 -0.46 14.86 -6.03
N TRP A 215 0.58 14.22 -6.57
CA TRP A 215 0.94 14.37 -7.99
C TRP A 215 -0.10 13.74 -8.91
N ASN A 216 -0.55 12.52 -8.57
CA ASN A 216 -1.51 11.78 -9.38
C ASN A 216 -2.93 12.37 -9.34
N THR A 217 -3.24 13.27 -8.39
CA THR A 217 -4.55 13.91 -8.30
C THR A 217 -4.87 14.78 -9.52
N PHE A 218 -3.85 15.25 -10.25
CA PHE A 218 -4.02 16.03 -11.48
C PHE A 218 -4.32 15.17 -12.72
N LEU A 219 -3.95 13.89 -12.73
CA LEU A 219 -4.21 13.00 -13.86
C LEU A 219 -5.70 12.92 -14.25
N PRO A 220 -6.65 12.73 -13.31
CA PRO A 220 -8.06 12.76 -13.66
C PRO A 220 -8.54 14.11 -14.17
N TYR A 221 -8.01 15.23 -13.67
CA TYR A 221 -8.34 16.56 -14.20
C TYR A 221 -7.88 16.70 -15.65
N ILE A 222 -6.64 16.34 -15.94
CA ILE A 222 -6.08 16.36 -17.30
C ILE A 222 -6.91 15.46 -18.21
N TYR A 223 -7.22 14.25 -17.77
CA TYR A 223 -8.07 13.32 -18.51
C TYR A 223 -9.45 13.94 -18.81
N MET A 224 -10.15 14.46 -17.79
CA MET A 224 -11.47 15.04 -17.97
C MET A 224 -11.47 16.29 -18.86
N ARG A 225 -10.46 17.14 -18.72
CA ARG A 225 -10.35 18.39 -19.48
C ARG A 225 -10.01 18.16 -20.94
N PHE A 226 -9.02 17.31 -21.21
CA PHE A 226 -8.47 17.16 -22.57
C PHE A 226 -9.07 15.96 -23.32
N ILE A 227 -9.35 14.85 -22.64
CA ILE A 227 -9.89 13.64 -23.29
C ILE A 227 -11.43 13.71 -23.35
N MET A 228 -12.08 14.08 -22.25
CA MET A 228 -13.55 14.18 -22.22
C MET A 228 -14.10 15.53 -22.66
N GLY A 229 -13.24 16.49 -23.04
CA GLY A 229 -13.66 17.81 -23.54
C GLY A 229 -14.41 18.67 -22.53
N MET A 230 -14.34 18.36 -21.22
CA MET A 230 -15.04 19.12 -20.19
C MET A 230 -14.28 20.41 -19.81
N ILE A 231 -14.24 21.38 -20.72
CA ILE A 231 -13.46 22.62 -20.58
C ILE A 231 -13.90 23.46 -19.36
N ARG A 232 -15.18 23.37 -18.98
CA ARG A 232 -15.75 24.10 -17.84
C ARG A 232 -15.52 23.43 -16.48
N LEU A 233 -14.84 22.28 -16.43
CA LEU A 233 -14.63 21.60 -15.16
C LEU A 233 -13.74 22.47 -14.24
N PRO A 234 -14.21 22.76 -13.03
CA PRO A 234 -13.39 23.36 -11.98
C PRO A 234 -12.03 22.69 -11.80
N VAL A 235 -10.93 23.43 -11.87
CA VAL A 235 -9.60 22.88 -11.50
C VAL A 235 -9.40 22.86 -9.98
N TRP A 236 -10.11 23.72 -9.24
CA TRP A 236 -9.87 23.93 -7.81
C TRP A 236 -10.07 22.69 -6.93
N PRO A 237 -11.02 21.75 -7.17
CA PRO A 237 -11.13 20.56 -6.31
C PRO A 237 -9.89 19.68 -6.36
N PHE A 238 -9.27 19.56 -7.55
CA PHE A 238 -8.03 18.80 -7.75
C PHE A 238 -6.83 19.50 -7.13
N ILE A 239 -6.77 20.83 -7.24
CA ILE A 239 -5.74 21.64 -6.56
C ILE A 239 -5.86 21.46 -5.05
N VAL A 240 -7.06 21.62 -4.49
CA VAL A 240 -7.30 21.49 -3.04
C VAL A 240 -6.89 20.10 -2.57
N LEU A 241 -7.35 19.04 -3.23
CA LEU A 241 -7.02 17.66 -2.84
C LEU A 241 -5.51 17.37 -2.98
N SER A 242 -4.88 17.87 -4.05
CA SER A 242 -3.45 17.77 -4.26
C SER A 242 -2.66 18.51 -3.17
N VAL A 243 -3.06 19.73 -2.81
CA VAL A 243 -2.46 20.53 -1.73
C VAL A 243 -2.61 19.83 -0.39
N VAL A 244 -3.77 19.24 -0.09
CA VAL A 244 -3.97 18.45 1.13
C VAL A 244 -3.00 17.26 1.18
N PHE A 245 -2.90 16.48 0.10
CA PHE A 245 -1.98 15.33 0.04
C PHE A 245 -0.51 15.74 0.10
N PHE A 246 -0.12 16.80 -0.60
CA PHE A 246 1.24 17.33 -0.53
C PHE A 246 1.57 17.88 0.84
N SER A 247 0.67 18.64 1.46
CA SER A 247 0.89 19.23 2.80
C SER A 247 1.03 18.13 3.84
N ALA A 248 0.11 17.16 3.86
CA ALA A 248 0.19 16.00 4.76
C ALA A 248 1.47 15.18 4.48
N GLY A 249 1.77 14.91 3.21
CA GLY A 249 2.95 14.16 2.81
C GLY A 249 4.27 14.84 3.19
N TYR A 250 4.40 16.14 2.93
CA TYR A 250 5.57 16.95 3.31
C TYR A 250 5.70 17.06 4.83
N PHE A 251 4.59 17.30 5.54
CA PHE A 251 4.58 17.36 6.99
C PHE A 251 5.09 16.05 7.62
N LEU A 252 4.57 14.90 7.16
CA LEU A 252 5.06 13.59 7.62
C LEU A 252 6.54 13.38 7.25
N ARG A 253 6.95 13.73 6.03
CA ARG A 253 8.35 13.58 5.62
C ARG A 253 9.31 14.46 6.42
N TRP A 254 8.90 15.68 6.76
CA TRP A 254 9.70 16.60 7.55
C TRP A 254 9.78 16.14 9.00
N LYS A 255 8.64 15.87 9.64
CA LYS A 255 8.56 15.40 11.03
C LYS A 255 9.31 14.08 11.26
N TYR A 256 9.32 13.20 10.26
CA TYR A 256 9.97 11.89 10.34
C TYR A 256 11.26 11.78 9.50
N LYS A 257 11.90 12.91 9.16
CA LYS A 257 13.11 12.95 8.31
C LYS A 257 14.27 12.12 8.88
N GLN A 258 14.39 12.06 10.21
CA GLN A 258 15.41 11.27 10.92
C GLN A 258 15.29 9.76 10.64
N TYR A 259 14.10 9.29 10.27
CA TYR A 259 13.82 7.89 9.97
C TYR A 259 14.01 7.52 8.48
N ARG A 260 14.65 8.40 7.70
CA ARG A 260 14.93 8.15 6.29
C ARG A 260 15.79 6.88 6.13
N PRO A 261 15.38 5.90 5.28
CA PRO A 261 16.21 4.73 4.99
C PRO A 261 17.58 5.17 4.44
N GLY A 262 18.66 4.75 5.12
CA GLY A 262 20.04 5.11 4.76
C GLY A 262 20.51 6.51 5.21
N GLY A 263 19.70 7.26 5.96
CA GLY A 263 20.04 8.61 6.41
C GLY A 263 20.74 8.69 7.78
N ALA A 264 20.63 7.64 8.61
CA ALA A 264 21.35 7.57 9.86
C ALA A 264 22.67 6.83 9.66
N THR A 265 23.76 7.58 9.52
CA THR A 265 25.04 7.12 10.04
C THR A 265 24.85 6.94 11.54
N PRO A 266 25.14 5.76 12.12
CA PRO A 266 25.24 5.64 13.57
C PRO A 266 26.17 6.76 14.03
N GLN A 267 25.70 7.65 14.91
CA GLN A 267 26.62 8.53 15.60
C GLN A 267 27.59 7.59 16.31
N ARG A 268 28.88 7.64 15.93
CA ARG A 268 29.91 6.98 16.73
C ARG A 268 29.70 7.49 18.16
N PRO A 269 29.68 6.61 19.18
CA PRO A 269 29.75 7.10 20.55
C PRO A 269 30.92 8.07 20.60
N VAL A 270 30.66 9.28 21.10
CA VAL A 270 31.69 10.29 21.30
C VAL A 270 32.67 9.62 22.24
N ASP A 271 33.85 9.24 21.74
CA ASP A 271 34.89 8.57 22.52
C ASP A 271 35.11 9.42 23.77
N GLY A 272 34.59 8.93 24.90
CA GLY A 272 34.80 9.53 26.20
C GLY A 272 36.28 9.40 26.50
N SER A 273 36.95 10.53 26.52
CA SER A 273 38.34 10.74 26.92
C SER A 273 38.73 9.89 28.14
N VAL A 274 39.81 9.13 27.95
CA VAL A 274 40.69 8.53 28.96
C VAL A 274 41.09 9.55 30.01
#